data_AF-A0A497DGZ1-F1
#
_entry.id   AF-A0A497DGZ1-F1
#
_cell.length_a   1.000
_cell.length_b   1.000
_cell.length_c   1.000
_cell.angle_alpha   90.00
_cell.angle_beta   90.00
_cell.angle_gamma   90.00
#
_symmetry.space_group_name_H-M   'P 1'
#
loop_
_entity.id
_entity.type
_entity.pdbx_description
1 polymer ?
#
loop_
_entity_poly.entity_id
_entity_poly.type
_entity_poly.pdbx_seq_one_letter_code
_entity_poly.pdbx_strand_id
1 'polypeptide(L)'
;MKKPALLSLLILLTVVLTAFYPSDNGFNKLWKKAENYQKKGLPKSAIKVVDEIYTVAKKENNNPQVVKVLLFKAGLISSFEEDYLVKSIKTFEQETENAET
;
A
#
# COMPACT_ATOMS: atom_id res chain seq x y z
N MET A 1 29.94 38.83 2.76
CA MET A 1 30.41 37.46 2.44
C MET A 1 29.70 36.34 3.23
N LYS A 2 28.44 36.51 3.69
CA LYS A 2 27.72 35.49 4.51
C LYS A 2 26.56 34.76 3.80
N LYS A 3 26.22 35.18 2.57
CA LYS A 3 25.11 34.62 1.78
C LYS A 3 25.27 33.14 1.37
N PRO A 4 26.46 32.62 0.98
CA PRO A 4 26.59 31.21 0.60
C PRO A 4 26.51 30.26 1.80
N ALA A 5 26.97 30.70 2.98
CA ALA A 5 26.87 29.91 4.22
C ALA A 5 25.42 29.69 4.65
N LEU A 6 24.54 30.66 4.38
CA LEU A 6 23.11 30.57 4.68
C LEU A 6 22.39 29.58 3.75
N LEU A 7 22.77 29.55 2.47
CA LEU A 7 22.28 28.57 1.49
C LEU A 7 22.75 27.15 1.84
N SER A 8 24.02 26.97 2.18
CA SER A 8 24.53 25.66 2.63
C SER A 8 23.88 25.18 3.92
N LEU A 9 23.57 26.11 4.85
CA LEU A 9 22.85 25.78 6.09
C LEU A 9 21.38 25.40 5.80
N LEU A 10 20.73 26.06 4.85
CA LEU A 10 19.37 25.73 4.43
C LEU A 10 19.32 24.35 3.76
N ILE A 11 20.28 24.05 2.88
CA ILE A 11 20.41 22.75 2.21
C ILE A 11 20.65 21.66 3.26
N LEU A 12 21.57 21.88 4.20
CA LEU A 12 21.84 20.94 5.29
C LEU A 12 20.60 20.71 6.16
N LEU A 13 19.84 21.77 6.46
CA LEU A 13 18.60 21.68 7.23
C LEU A 13 17.53 20.86 6.49
N THR A 14 17.40 21.03 5.17
CA THR A 14 16.44 20.24 4.36
C THR A 14 16.81 18.76 4.32
N VAL A 15 18.08 18.40 4.21
CA VAL A 15 18.55 17.01 4.20
C VAL A 15 18.28 16.33 5.55
N VAL A 16 18.56 17.03 6.65
CA VAL A 16 18.28 16.54 8.01
C VAL A 16 16.77 16.32 8.21
N LEU A 17 15.92 17.23 7.75
CA LEU A 17 14.47 17.09 7.83
C LEU A 17 13.97 15.85 7.07
N THR A 18 14.51 15.57 5.86
CA THR A 18 14.13 14.37 5.09
C THR A 18 14.55 13.05 5.74
N ALA A 19 15.67 13.02 6.48
CA ALA A 19 16.15 11.82 7.16
C ALA A 19 15.30 11.41 8.38
N PHE A 20 14.49 12.33 8.92
CA PHE A 20 13.57 12.08 10.03
C PHE A 20 12.12 11.89 9.61
N TYR A 21 11.79 11.90 8.30
CA TYR A 21 10.47 11.43 7.88
C TYR A 21 10.39 9.93 8.14
N PRO A 22 9.46 9.45 9.00
CA PRO A 22 9.30 8.03 9.23
C PRO A 22 8.99 7.36 7.89
N SER A 23 9.82 6.39 7.50
CA SER A 23 9.54 5.53 6.36
C SER A 23 8.27 4.74 6.66
N ASP A 24 7.11 5.23 6.24
CA ASP A 24 5.82 4.52 6.17
C ASP A 24 5.69 3.28 7.09
N ASN A 25 5.61 3.53 8.40
CA ASN A 25 5.53 2.47 9.40
C ASN A 25 4.13 1.81 9.42
N GLY A 26 3.11 2.47 8.85
CA GLY A 26 1.72 2.05 8.86
C GLY A 26 1.47 0.89 7.90
N PHE A 27 1.76 1.09 6.61
CA PHE A 27 1.58 0.05 5.61
C PHE A 27 2.44 -1.19 5.90
N ASN A 28 3.68 -1.00 6.36
CA ASN A 28 4.55 -2.11 6.74
C ASN A 28 3.97 -2.98 7.87
N LYS A 29 3.32 -2.37 8.88
CA LYS A 29 2.68 -3.11 9.97
C LYS A 29 1.47 -3.89 9.47
N LEU A 30 0.65 -3.28 8.61
CA LEU A 30 -0.53 -3.93 8.03
C LEU A 30 -0.13 -5.10 7.10
N TRP A 31 0.87 -4.90 6.23
CA TRP A 31 1.37 -5.96 5.35
C TRP A 31 1.91 -7.15 6.13
N LYS A 32 2.74 -6.91 7.16
CA LYS A 32 3.22 -8.00 8.05
C LYS A 32 2.08 -8.77 8.69
N LYS A 33 0.99 -8.09 9.07
CA LYS A 33 -0.20 -8.74 9.65
C LYS A 33 -0.95 -9.57 8.60
N ALA A 34 -1.16 -9.04 7.40
CA ALA A 34 -1.80 -9.77 6.29
C ALA A 34 -1.00 -11.02 5.90
N GLU A 35 0.31 -10.89 5.71
CA GLU A 35 1.23 -11.99 5.39
C GLU A 35 1.26 -13.06 6.48
N ASN A 36 1.20 -12.67 7.76
CA ASN A 36 1.14 -13.61 8.87
C ASN A 36 -0.17 -14.43 8.84
N TYR A 37 -1.31 -13.81 8.50
CA TYR A 37 -2.56 -14.55 8.31
C TYR A 37 -2.48 -15.50 7.12
N GLN A 38 -1.91 -15.07 5.99
CA GLN A 38 -1.70 -15.94 4.83
C GLN A 38 -0.83 -17.16 5.19
N LYS A 39 0.31 -16.94 5.86
CA LYS A 39 1.22 -18.01 6.32
C LYS A 39 0.55 -19.00 7.27
N LYS A 40 -0.45 -18.57 8.02
CA LYS A 40 -1.25 -19.41 8.93
C LYS A 40 -2.41 -20.13 8.23
N GLY A 41 -2.56 -20.00 6.91
CA GLY A 41 -3.69 -20.59 6.18
C GLY A 41 -5.02 -19.90 6.49
N LEU A 42 -5.00 -18.60 6.82
CA LEU A 42 -6.19 -17.81 7.17
C LEU A 42 -6.45 -16.73 6.11
N PRO A 43 -6.76 -17.11 4.85
CA PRO A 43 -6.87 -16.17 3.73
C PRO A 43 -7.97 -15.13 3.94
N LYS A 44 -9.12 -15.52 4.50
CA LYS A 44 -10.22 -14.58 4.82
C LYS A 44 -9.81 -13.52 5.84
N SER A 45 -8.98 -13.88 6.82
CA SER A 45 -8.44 -12.90 7.79
C SER A 45 -7.41 -11.98 7.17
N ALA A 46 -6.58 -12.51 6.26
CA ALA A 46 -5.64 -11.71 5.48
C ALA A 46 -6.39 -10.70 4.59
N ILE A 47 -7.47 -11.10 3.92
CA ILE A 47 -8.31 -10.21 3.10
C ILE A 47 -8.81 -9.01 3.90
N LYS A 48 -9.31 -9.21 5.14
CA LYS A 48 -9.77 -8.10 5.99
C LYS A 48 -8.69 -7.05 6.24
N VAL A 49 -7.43 -7.48 6.42
CA VAL A 49 -6.30 -6.57 6.61
C VAL A 49 -5.91 -5.89 5.30
N VAL A 50 -5.99 -6.60 4.18
CA VAL A 50 -5.71 -6.04 2.85
C VAL A 50 -6.76 -5.00 2.43
N ASP A 51 -8.03 -5.18 2.83
CA ASP A 51 -9.08 -4.17 2.63
C ASP A 51 -8.86 -2.90 3.48
N GLU A 52 -8.27 -3.05 4.68
CA GLU A 52 -7.82 -1.91 5.49
C GLU A 52 -6.69 -1.14 4.78
N ILE A 53 -5.70 -1.87 4.23
CA ILE A 53 -4.62 -1.29 3.42
C ILE A 53 -5.19 -0.53 2.22
N TYR A 54 -6.16 -1.11 1.49
CA TYR A 54 -6.81 -0.46 0.36
C TYR A 54 -7.44 0.87 0.75
N THR A 55 -8.19 0.88 1.86
CA THR A 55 -8.86 2.09 2.35
C THR A 55 -7.87 3.22 2.66
N VAL A 56 -6.78 2.89 3.34
CA VAL A 56 -5.71 3.87 3.64
C VAL A 56 -5.01 4.31 2.34
N ALA A 57 -4.73 3.39 1.43
CA ALA A 57 -4.06 3.68 0.16
C ALA A 57 -4.88 4.63 -0.72
N LYS A 58 -6.20 4.42 -0.84
CA LYS A 58 -7.08 5.33 -1.58
C LYS A 58 -7.14 6.71 -0.90
N LYS A 59 -7.22 6.77 0.44
CA LYS A 59 -7.22 8.04 1.18
C LYS A 59 -5.92 8.84 0.98
N GLU A 60 -4.79 8.16 0.90
CA GLU A 60 -3.47 8.78 0.74
C GLU A 60 -3.04 8.93 -0.73
N ASN A 61 -3.91 8.62 -1.70
CA ASN A 61 -3.60 8.60 -3.13
C ASN A 61 -2.36 7.75 -3.47
N ASN A 62 -2.16 6.66 -2.74
CA ASN A 62 -1.02 5.75 -2.89
C ASN A 62 -1.34 4.61 -3.87
N ASN A 63 -1.36 4.93 -5.16
CA ASN A 63 -1.68 3.99 -6.24
C ASN A 63 -0.79 2.71 -6.24
N PRO A 64 0.52 2.76 -5.96
CA PRO A 64 1.33 1.55 -5.83
C PRO A 64 0.78 0.56 -4.79
N GLN A 65 0.29 1.05 -3.65
CA GLN A 65 -0.32 0.19 -2.63
C GLN A 65 -1.68 -0.35 -3.09
N VAL A 66 -2.48 0.44 -3.81
CA VAL A 66 -3.75 -0.03 -4.41
C VAL A 66 -3.51 -1.22 -5.33
N VAL A 67 -2.55 -1.12 -6.25
CA VAL A 67 -2.21 -2.23 -7.16
C VAL A 67 -1.72 -3.47 -6.38
N LYS A 68 -0.89 -3.26 -5.35
CA LYS A 68 -0.40 -4.35 -4.50
C LYS A 68 -1.54 -5.07 -3.77
N VAL A 69 -2.54 -4.33 -3.25
CA VAL A 69 -3.75 -4.89 -2.64
C VAL A 69 -4.47 -5.79 -3.64
N LEU A 70 -4.75 -5.28 -4.84
CA LEU A 70 -5.49 -6.03 -5.87
C LEU A 70 -4.84 -7.37 -6.18
N LEU A 71 -3.52 -7.37 -6.44
CA LEU A 71 -2.76 -8.59 -6.75
C LEU A 71 -2.73 -9.56 -5.57
N PHE A 72 -2.46 -9.06 -4.36
CA PHE A 72 -2.40 -9.92 -3.18
C PHE A 72 -3.76 -10.54 -2.87
N LYS A 73 -4.84 -9.76 -2.96
CA LYS A 73 -6.21 -10.22 -2.74
C LYS A 73 -6.62 -11.29 -3.75
N ALA A 74 -6.25 -11.15 -5.03
CA ALA A 74 -6.47 -12.20 -6.03
C ALA A 74 -5.80 -13.53 -5.64
N GLY A 75 -4.55 -13.48 -5.17
CA GLY A 75 -3.83 -14.67 -4.67
C GLY A 75 -4.40 -15.27 -3.38
N LEU A 76 -5.04 -14.46 -2.51
CA LEU A 76 -5.75 -14.99 -1.33
C LEU A 76 -7.06 -15.68 -1.72
N ILE A 77 -7.81 -15.10 -2.65
CA ILE A 77 -9.10 -15.62 -3.10
C ILE A 77 -8.91 -16.94 -3.85
N SER A 78 -7.82 -17.09 -4.61
CA SER A 78 -7.50 -18.33 -5.34
C SER A 78 -7.38 -19.57 -4.45
N SER A 79 -7.24 -19.41 -3.13
CA SER A 79 -7.12 -20.55 -2.22
C SER A 79 -8.46 -21.12 -1.78
N PHE A 80 -9.60 -20.47 -2.08
CA PHE A 80 -10.91 -20.92 -1.61
C PHE A 80 -12.08 -20.62 -2.56
N GLU A 81 -11.82 -20.01 -3.71
CA GLU A 81 -12.82 -19.67 -4.72
C GLU A 81 -12.43 -20.30 -6.06
N GLU A 82 -13.36 -21.02 -6.68
CA GLU A 82 -13.12 -21.76 -7.92
C GLU A 82 -12.92 -20.79 -9.11
N ASP A 83 -13.83 -19.83 -9.27
CA ASP A 83 -13.79 -18.83 -10.34
C ASP A 83 -12.96 -17.59 -9.97
N TYR A 84 -11.90 -17.75 -9.16
CA TYR A 84 -11.16 -16.61 -8.62
C TYR A 84 -10.60 -15.69 -9.71
N LEU A 85 -10.17 -16.23 -10.87
CA LEU A 85 -9.62 -15.44 -11.97
C LEU A 85 -10.66 -14.47 -12.52
N VAL A 86 -11.86 -14.98 -12.85
CA VAL A 86 -12.96 -14.18 -13.39
C VAL A 86 -13.39 -13.11 -12.39
N LYS A 87 -13.54 -13.47 -11.10
CA LYS A 87 -13.88 -12.50 -10.05
C LYS A 87 -12.78 -11.45 -9.82
N SER A 88 -11.51 -11.84 -9.94
CA SER A 88 -10.38 -10.91 -9.79
C SER A 88 -10.31 -9.92 -10.95
N ILE A 89 -10.49 -10.38 -12.19
CA ILE A 89 -10.55 -9.51 -13.38
C ILE A 89 -11.67 -8.49 -13.21
N LYS A 90 -12.88 -8.93 -12.85
CA LYS A 90 -14.00 -8.01 -12.60
C LYS A 90 -13.69 -6.97 -11.53
N THR A 91 -12.98 -7.36 -10.47
CA THR A 91 -12.55 -6.43 -9.42
C THR A 91 -11.55 -5.39 -9.96
N PHE A 92 -10.67 -5.78 -10.87
CA PHE A 92 -9.66 -4.88 -11.44
C PHE A 92 -10.29 -3.92 -12.46
N GLU A 93 -11.25 -4.40 -13.25
CA GLU A 93 -12.07 -3.57 -14.15
C GLU A 93 -12.80 -2.49 -13.34
N GLN A 94 -13.45 -2.87 -12.24
CA GLN A 94 -14.11 -1.92 -11.32
C GLN A 94 -13.13 -0.90 -10.74
N GLU A 95 -11.91 -1.29 -10.37
CA GLU A 95 -10.91 -0.32 -9.90
C GLU A 95 -10.50 0.66 -11.01
N THR A 96 -10.43 0.20 -12.25
CA THR A 96 -10.09 1.03 -13.41
C THR A 96 -11.18 2.07 -13.66
N GLU A 97 -12.45 1.67 -13.67
CA GLU A 97 -13.60 2.58 -13.79
C GLU A 97 -13.59 3.65 -12.68
N ASN A 98 -13.35 3.24 -11.43
CA ASN A 98 -13.27 4.15 -10.29
C ASN A 98 -12.07 5.11 -10.32
N ALA A 99 -11.04 4.82 -11.12
CA ALA A 99 -9.87 5.68 -11.28
C ALA A 99 -10.06 6.75 -12.36
N GLU A 100 -11.02 6.55 -13.28
CA GLU A 100 -11.34 7.48 -14.37
C GLU A 100 -12.36 8.57 -13.97
N THR A 101 -13.07 8.37 -12.85
CA THR A 101 -14.04 9.30 -12.26
C THR A 101 -13.45 10.15 -11.15
#